data_AF-A0AAW2G8X5-F1
#
_entry.id   AF-A0AAW2G8X5-F1
#
_cell.length_a   1.000
_cell.length_b   1.000
_cell.length_c   1.000
_cell.angle_alpha   90.00
_cell.angle_beta   90.00
_cell.angle_gamma   90.00
#
_symmetry.space_group_name_H-M   'P 1'
#
loop_
_entity.id
_entity.type
_entity.pdbx_description
1 polymer ?
#
loop_
_entity_poly.entity_id
_entity_poly.type
_entity_poly.pdbx_seq_one_letter_code
_entity_poly.pdbx_strand_id
1 'polypeptide(L)'
;MITLQNEFILYKWILIYDIVTLLLLHTDTICAINAEDVKKFAGVVENITVHVVEDSDYFINDNATKSLKLNISWMPPNEGKQPSSYSVIITSVLKETNVNKTECTEGLAYYPALDKNLLSVLIPRNKLLYDMTEVQIHPNCTYKISVYANPRSKRTEKSPEILYTVPECIGNKCNCANAKFTLPVPKVEVIQAKKRIAINWSVMSNSSQIRSYIISIGLPLFVSKAGYSVYNITKISNVTSATNTFSWDMKINGQHISIKNGYKILIAPMDHQGCIGTQGFVIVSTNRTEISNKSTMWLLFTGVVICVILGFTSIMAIYNKNGYQLVSTKW
;
A
#
# COMPACT_ATOMS: atom_id res chain seq x y z
N MET A 1 82.37 -48.67 -50.24
CA MET A 1 82.37 -48.33 -48.79
C MET A 1 81.78 -46.94 -48.50
N ILE A 2 80.93 -46.37 -49.38
CA ILE A 2 80.26 -45.07 -49.16
C ILE A 2 78.73 -45.24 -49.04
N THR A 3 78.18 -46.35 -49.54
CA THR A 3 76.74 -46.65 -49.53
C THR A 3 76.22 -47.18 -48.20
N LEU A 4 77.03 -47.93 -47.44
CA LEU A 4 76.63 -48.47 -46.11
C LEU A 4 76.57 -47.41 -45.00
N GLN A 5 77.28 -46.29 -45.15
CA GLN A 5 77.34 -45.25 -44.12
C GLN A 5 76.12 -44.30 -44.17
N ASN A 6 75.52 -44.12 -45.35
CA ASN A 6 74.31 -43.32 -45.51
C ASN A 6 73.05 -44.05 -45.00
N GLU A 7 72.94 -45.36 -45.18
CA GLU A 7 71.80 -46.12 -44.67
C GLU A 7 71.77 -46.17 -43.14
N PHE A 8 72.94 -46.23 -42.49
CA PHE A 8 73.05 -46.26 -41.04
C PHE A 8 72.63 -44.93 -40.38
N ILE A 9 72.89 -43.81 -41.07
CA ILE A 9 72.46 -42.48 -40.61
C ILE A 9 70.95 -42.34 -40.74
N LEU A 10 70.37 -42.81 -41.86
CA LEU A 10 68.92 -42.76 -42.08
C LEU A 10 68.15 -43.55 -41.02
N TYR A 11 68.64 -44.75 -40.69
CA TYR A 11 68.03 -45.60 -39.67
C TYR A 11 68.07 -44.98 -38.27
N LYS A 12 69.17 -44.31 -37.92
CA LYS A 12 69.29 -43.58 -36.65
C LYS A 12 68.28 -42.44 -36.54
N TRP A 13 68.05 -41.70 -37.62
CA TRP A 13 67.09 -40.59 -37.63
C TRP A 13 65.64 -41.08 -37.52
N ILE A 14 65.29 -42.19 -38.18
CA ILE A 14 63.97 -42.80 -38.07
C ILE A 14 63.71 -43.26 -36.62
N LEU A 15 64.68 -43.91 -35.99
CA LEU A 15 64.55 -44.39 -34.61
C LEU A 15 64.42 -43.24 -33.59
N ILE A 16 65.15 -42.14 -33.80
CA ILE A 16 65.00 -40.93 -32.98
C ILE A 16 63.63 -40.30 -33.19
N TYR A 17 63.16 -40.22 -34.43
CA TYR A 17 61.86 -39.65 -34.76
C TYR A 17 60.72 -40.46 -34.14
N ASP A 18 60.78 -41.79 -34.23
CA ASP A 18 59.79 -42.68 -33.62
C ASP A 18 59.79 -42.56 -32.09
N ILE A 19 60.96 -42.49 -31.45
CA ILE A 19 61.07 -42.30 -29.99
C ILE A 19 60.47 -40.95 -29.57
N VAL A 20 60.76 -39.86 -30.28
CA VAL A 20 60.23 -38.52 -29.98
C VAL A 20 58.72 -38.47 -30.19
N THR A 21 58.22 -39.11 -31.25
CA THR A 21 56.77 -39.17 -31.53
C THR A 21 56.04 -39.99 -30.47
N LEU A 22 56.63 -41.11 -30.02
CA LEU A 22 56.09 -41.94 -28.95
C LEU A 22 56.08 -41.20 -27.61
N LEU A 23 57.14 -40.44 -27.30
CA LEU A 23 57.23 -39.59 -26.11
C LEU A 23 56.17 -38.48 -26.12
N LEU A 24 55.97 -37.80 -27.25
CA LEU A 24 54.95 -36.75 -27.40
C LEU A 24 53.52 -37.33 -27.24
N LEU A 25 53.24 -38.46 -27.88
CA LEU A 25 51.97 -39.18 -27.71
C LEU A 25 51.76 -39.65 -26.27
N HIS A 26 52.84 -40.05 -25.58
CA HIS A 26 52.75 -40.45 -24.18
C HIS A 26 52.52 -39.26 -23.24
N THR A 27 53.12 -38.10 -23.51
CA THR A 27 52.86 -36.88 -22.72
C THR A 27 51.43 -36.36 -22.92
N ASP A 28 50.88 -36.43 -24.14
CA ASP A 28 49.50 -36.02 -24.41
C ASP A 28 48.49 -36.97 -23.75
N THR A 29 48.78 -38.27 -23.70
CA THR A 29 47.94 -39.25 -23.00
C THR A 29 48.04 -39.14 -21.48
N ILE A 30 49.21 -38.86 -20.92
CA ILE A 30 49.38 -38.68 -19.46
C ILE A 30 48.75 -37.36 -18.98
N CYS A 31 48.78 -36.28 -19.78
CA CYS A 31 48.11 -35.03 -19.44
C CYS A 31 46.57 -35.11 -19.52
N ALA A 32 46.01 -36.02 -20.32
CA ALA A 32 44.57 -36.18 -20.49
C ALA A 32 43.91 -37.11 -19.45
N ILE A 33 44.66 -38.02 -18.81
CA ILE A 33 44.06 -39.11 -18.02
C ILE A 33 43.85 -38.75 -16.54
N ASN A 34 44.52 -37.73 -15.99
CA ASN A 34 44.46 -37.42 -14.55
C ASN A 34 44.08 -35.97 -14.20
N ALA A 35 43.16 -35.36 -14.96
CA ALA A 35 42.35 -34.30 -14.38
C ALA A 35 41.12 -34.96 -13.74
N GLU A 36 41.28 -35.51 -12.54
CA GLU A 36 40.14 -35.66 -11.62
C GLU A 36 39.33 -34.37 -11.69
N ASP A 37 38.01 -34.49 -11.86
CA ASP A 37 37.10 -33.36 -12.00
C ASP A 37 37.07 -32.62 -10.66
N VAL A 38 38.10 -31.80 -10.39
CA VAL A 38 38.28 -31.01 -9.18
C VAL A 38 37.12 -30.02 -9.14
N LYS A 39 36.05 -30.43 -8.46
CA LYS A 39 34.92 -29.65 -7.96
C LYS A 39 34.73 -28.33 -8.74
N LYS A 40 34.32 -28.40 -10.01
CA LYS A 40 34.16 -27.20 -10.87
C LYS A 40 33.06 -26.26 -10.40
N PHE A 41 32.09 -26.79 -9.66
CA PHE A 41 30.88 -26.10 -9.23
C PHE A 41 30.78 -26.05 -7.72
N ALA A 42 30.13 -25.00 -7.22
CA ALA A 42 29.79 -24.89 -5.81
C ALA A 42 28.78 -25.96 -5.40
N GLY A 43 28.91 -26.45 -4.18
CA GLY A 43 27.93 -27.37 -3.60
C GLY A 43 26.60 -26.71 -3.26
N VAL A 44 25.75 -27.47 -2.59
CA VAL A 44 24.42 -27.03 -2.16
C VAL A 44 24.51 -26.33 -0.81
N VAL A 45 23.90 -25.15 -0.68
CA VAL A 45 23.85 -24.42 0.60
C VAL A 45 23.05 -25.20 1.64
N GLU A 46 23.37 -25.00 2.92
CA GLU A 46 22.72 -25.72 4.02
C GLU A 46 21.96 -24.76 4.93
N ASN A 47 21.03 -25.28 5.73
CA ASN A 47 20.38 -24.57 6.84
C ASN A 47 19.86 -23.17 6.48
N ILE A 48 19.02 -23.08 5.43
CA ILE A 48 18.34 -21.83 5.11
C ILE A 48 17.34 -21.52 6.22
N THR A 49 17.52 -20.39 6.89
CA THR A 49 16.63 -19.87 7.94
C THR A 49 16.02 -18.55 7.51
N VAL A 50 14.77 -18.33 7.90
CA VAL A 50 14.01 -17.14 7.49
C VAL A 50 13.26 -16.60 8.69
N HIS A 51 13.45 -15.32 8.92
CA HIS A 51 12.72 -14.56 9.92
C HIS A 51 12.14 -13.32 9.27
N VAL A 52 10.99 -12.89 9.75
CA VAL A 52 10.39 -11.64 9.31
C VAL A 52 10.68 -10.54 10.33
N VAL A 53 11.01 -9.35 9.83
CA VAL A 53 11.30 -8.17 10.65
C VAL A 53 10.52 -6.97 10.13
N GLU A 54 10.13 -6.08 11.05
CA GLU A 54 9.54 -4.78 10.70
C GLU A 54 10.64 -3.83 10.23
N ASP A 55 10.43 -3.14 9.12
CA ASP A 55 11.36 -2.12 8.62
C ASP A 55 11.23 -0.86 9.47
N SER A 56 12.13 -0.68 10.44
CA SER A 56 12.16 0.49 11.31
C SER A 56 12.71 1.73 10.62
N ASP A 57 13.45 1.60 9.52
CA ASP A 57 14.20 2.72 8.93
C ASP A 57 13.36 3.59 7.98
N TYR A 58 12.08 3.24 7.77
CA TYR A 58 11.13 4.02 6.98
C TYR A 58 10.45 5.11 7.85
N PHE A 59 11.24 6.03 8.40
CA PHE A 59 10.73 7.20 9.11
C PHE A 59 10.65 8.45 8.21
N ILE A 60 9.68 9.30 8.54
CA ILE A 60 9.32 10.61 7.94
C ILE A 60 8.36 10.52 6.75
N ASN A 61 7.24 9.83 6.93
CA ASN A 61 5.90 10.32 6.50
C ASN A 61 4.87 9.27 6.91
N ASP A 62 3.86 9.69 7.66
CA ASP A 62 2.72 8.87 8.17
C ASP A 62 1.91 8.11 7.09
N ASN A 63 2.33 8.18 5.82
CA ASN A 63 1.66 7.54 4.67
C ASN A 63 2.53 6.52 3.92
N ALA A 64 3.80 6.31 4.28
CA ALA A 64 4.61 5.25 3.70
C ALA A 64 4.47 3.97 4.55
N THR A 65 3.74 3.01 4.01
CA THR A 65 3.49 1.71 4.62
C THR A 65 4.79 1.08 5.14
N LYS A 66 4.91 0.95 6.47
CA LYS A 66 5.97 0.17 7.11
C LYS A 66 6.04 -1.20 6.42
N SER A 67 7.11 -1.42 5.66
CA SER A 67 7.28 -2.63 4.88
C SER A 67 7.77 -3.75 5.82
N LEU A 68 7.41 -4.98 5.51
CA LEU A 68 8.03 -6.13 6.19
C LEU A 68 9.23 -6.54 5.35
N LYS A 69 10.29 -6.99 6.03
CA LYS A 69 11.47 -7.57 5.40
C LYS A 69 11.65 -9.01 5.88
N LEU A 70 12.11 -9.87 4.98
CA LEU A 70 12.59 -11.21 5.28
C LEU A 70 14.10 -11.14 5.51
N ASN A 71 14.53 -11.55 6.69
CA ASN A 71 15.91 -11.87 6.99
C ASN A 71 16.14 -13.34 6.64
N ILE A 72 16.86 -13.58 5.55
CA ILE A 72 17.16 -14.91 5.03
C ILE A 72 18.64 -15.16 5.27
N SER A 73 18.98 -16.21 6.02
CA SER A 73 20.36 -16.61 6.25
C SER A 73 20.60 -18.08 5.90
N TRP A 74 21.83 -18.43 5.57
CA TRP A 74 22.19 -19.79 5.12
C TRP A 74 23.62 -20.12 5.53
N MET A 75 23.93 -21.42 5.53
CA MET A 75 25.29 -21.92 5.70
C MET A 75 25.92 -22.23 4.33
N PRO A 76 27.23 -21.98 4.17
CA PRO A 76 27.94 -22.33 2.96
C PRO A 76 27.95 -23.86 2.75
N PRO A 77 28.12 -24.34 1.51
CA PRO A 77 28.18 -25.76 1.22
C PRO A 77 29.41 -26.43 1.86
N ASN A 78 29.23 -27.61 2.45
CA ASN A 78 30.33 -28.42 2.99
C ASN A 78 31.12 -29.17 1.90
N GLU A 79 30.50 -29.37 0.73
CA GLU A 79 31.07 -30.08 -0.42
C GLU A 79 31.15 -29.19 -1.67
N GLY A 80 31.91 -29.63 -2.67
CA GLY A 80 32.10 -28.86 -3.90
C GLY A 80 33.06 -27.68 -3.79
N LYS A 81 33.05 -26.82 -4.82
CA LYS A 81 33.89 -25.61 -4.90
C LYS A 81 33.45 -24.61 -3.85
N GLN A 82 34.39 -23.83 -3.32
CA GLN A 82 34.01 -22.67 -2.53
C GLN A 82 33.21 -21.68 -3.40
N PRO A 83 32.05 -21.18 -2.92
CA PRO A 83 31.23 -20.25 -3.69
C PRO A 83 31.97 -18.93 -3.96
N SER A 84 31.77 -18.37 -5.16
CA SER A 84 32.22 -17.01 -5.49
C SER A 84 31.16 -15.95 -5.17
N SER A 85 29.90 -16.34 -5.13
CA SER A 85 28.74 -15.51 -4.82
C SER A 85 27.54 -16.40 -4.50
N TYR A 86 26.45 -15.79 -4.02
CA TYR A 86 25.17 -16.44 -3.86
C TYR A 86 24.08 -15.72 -4.64
N SER A 87 22.98 -16.41 -4.90
CA SER A 87 21.75 -15.76 -5.35
C SER A 87 20.55 -16.29 -4.58
N VAL A 88 19.68 -15.37 -4.18
CA VAL A 88 18.44 -15.66 -3.46
C VAL A 88 17.26 -15.41 -4.39
N ILE A 89 16.39 -16.39 -4.54
CA ILE A 89 15.17 -16.31 -5.33
C ILE A 89 13.99 -16.41 -4.37
N ILE A 90 13.06 -15.46 -4.48
CA ILE A 90 11.82 -15.46 -3.71
C ILE A 90 10.65 -15.50 -4.68
N THR A 91 9.75 -16.45 -4.48
CA THR A 91 8.51 -16.59 -5.26
C THR A 91 7.33 -16.59 -4.32
N SER A 92 6.34 -15.74 -4.55
CA SER A 92 5.05 -15.81 -3.84
C SER A 92 4.32 -17.11 -4.21
N VAL A 93 3.79 -17.82 -3.22
CA VAL A 93 2.94 -18.99 -3.45
C VAL A 93 1.49 -18.58 -3.20
N LEU A 94 0.69 -18.52 -4.26
CA LEU A 94 -0.74 -18.30 -4.13
C LEU A 94 -1.43 -19.58 -3.66
N LYS A 95 -2.32 -19.45 -2.68
CA LYS A 95 -3.27 -20.51 -2.33
C LYS A 95 -4.48 -20.39 -3.26
N GLU A 96 -4.71 -21.40 -4.09
CA GLU A 96 -5.82 -21.45 -5.07
C GLU A 96 -7.21 -21.19 -4.45
N THR A 97 -7.37 -21.45 -3.15
CA THR A 97 -8.65 -21.33 -2.45
C THR A 97 -9.08 -19.92 -2.06
N ASN A 98 -8.23 -18.88 -2.21
CA ASN A 98 -8.52 -17.53 -1.69
C ASN A 98 -8.12 -16.37 -2.63
N VAL A 99 -8.23 -16.55 -3.96
CA VAL A 99 -7.87 -15.51 -4.96
C VAL A 99 -8.62 -14.20 -4.75
N ASN A 100 -9.87 -14.25 -4.26
CA ASN A 100 -10.68 -13.04 -4.02
C ASN A 100 -10.52 -12.44 -2.60
N LYS A 101 -9.68 -13.03 -1.74
CA LYS A 101 -9.59 -12.68 -0.30
C LYS A 101 -8.17 -12.42 0.20
N THR A 102 -7.15 -12.51 -0.65
CA THR A 102 -5.76 -12.41 -0.20
C THR A 102 -5.12 -11.11 -0.70
N GLU A 103 -4.45 -10.40 0.22
CA GLU A 103 -3.56 -9.28 -0.12
C GLU A 103 -2.23 -9.75 -0.74
N CYS A 104 -2.06 -11.07 -0.93
CA CYS A 104 -0.86 -11.67 -1.48
C CYS A 104 -0.78 -11.41 -2.98
N THR A 105 0.19 -10.60 -3.40
CA THR A 105 0.47 -10.37 -4.83
C THR A 105 1.38 -11.46 -5.39
N GLU A 106 1.12 -11.86 -6.64
CA GLU A 106 2.09 -12.65 -7.39
C GLU A 106 3.38 -11.86 -7.59
N GLY A 107 4.52 -12.52 -7.36
CA GLY A 107 5.82 -11.91 -7.55
C GLY A 107 6.95 -12.93 -7.51
N LEU A 108 7.93 -12.71 -8.37
CA LEU A 108 9.22 -13.37 -8.37
C LEU A 108 10.28 -12.28 -8.24
N ALA A 109 11.20 -12.42 -7.29
CA ALA A 109 12.35 -11.54 -7.17
C ALA A 109 13.65 -12.35 -7.08
N TYR A 110 14.68 -11.80 -7.71
CA TYR A 110 16.03 -12.35 -7.74
C TYR A 110 16.99 -11.35 -7.09
N TYR A 111 17.71 -11.79 -6.06
CA TYR A 111 18.66 -10.98 -5.32
C TYR A 111 20.07 -11.58 -5.42
N PRO A 112 20.97 -10.96 -6.21
CA PRO A 112 22.36 -11.38 -6.23
C PRO A 112 23.06 -10.93 -4.93
N ALA A 113 23.83 -11.84 -4.34
CA ALA A 113 24.75 -11.61 -3.24
C ALA A 113 26.17 -11.81 -3.78
N LEU A 114 26.77 -10.73 -4.28
CA LEU A 114 28.06 -10.77 -4.99
C LEU A 114 29.24 -11.10 -4.08
N ASP A 115 29.09 -10.90 -2.77
CA ASP A 115 30.10 -11.26 -1.78
C ASP A 115 29.94 -12.72 -1.33
N LYS A 116 31.01 -13.51 -1.44
CA LYS A 116 31.09 -14.90 -0.99
C LYS A 116 31.03 -15.08 0.54
N ASN A 117 31.30 -14.02 1.30
CA ASN A 117 31.23 -14.03 2.76
C ASN A 117 29.86 -13.61 3.28
N LEU A 118 28.97 -13.12 2.40
CA LEU A 118 27.62 -12.75 2.78
C LEU A 118 26.77 -14.00 2.95
N LEU A 119 26.41 -14.32 4.19
CA LEU A 119 25.61 -15.50 4.57
C LEU A 119 24.19 -15.14 5.01
N SER A 120 23.81 -13.87 4.91
CA SER A 120 22.47 -13.38 5.25
C SER A 120 22.08 -12.18 4.40
N VAL A 121 20.78 -12.01 4.16
CA VAL A 121 20.24 -10.86 3.43
C VAL A 121 18.89 -10.43 4.00
N LEU A 122 18.67 -9.11 4.05
CA LEU A 122 17.36 -8.51 4.30
C LEU A 122 16.71 -8.14 2.96
N ILE A 123 15.49 -8.62 2.74
CA ILE A 123 14.74 -8.44 1.50
C ILE A 123 13.31 -7.96 1.81
N PRO A 124 12.77 -6.94 1.10
CA PRO A 124 13.39 -6.13 0.05
C PRO A 124 14.57 -5.26 0.55
N ARG A 125 15.52 -4.93 -0.36
CA ARG A 125 16.77 -4.24 0.00
C ARG A 125 16.63 -2.72 0.02
N ASN A 126 15.81 -2.13 -0.87
CA ASN A 126 15.25 -0.77 -0.82
C ASN A 126 14.81 -0.35 -2.24
N LYS A 127 13.62 0.26 -2.34
CA LYS A 127 12.96 0.75 -3.57
C LYS A 127 13.68 1.87 -4.37
N LEU A 128 14.89 2.29 -4.01
CA LEU A 128 15.56 3.43 -4.67
C LEU A 128 16.20 3.08 -6.03
N LEU A 129 16.26 1.80 -6.40
CA LEU A 129 16.72 1.36 -7.71
C LEU A 129 15.49 1.03 -8.57
N TYR A 130 15.14 1.96 -9.47
CA TYR A 130 13.93 2.00 -10.29
C TYR A 130 13.69 0.77 -11.21
N ASP A 131 14.61 -0.18 -11.28
CA ASP A 131 14.66 -1.20 -12.34
C ASP A 131 14.51 -2.65 -11.85
N MET A 132 14.33 -2.89 -10.54
CA MET A 132 14.12 -4.25 -10.02
C MET A 132 12.72 -4.41 -9.42
N THR A 133 11.98 -5.40 -9.93
CA THR A 133 10.69 -5.83 -9.36
C THR A 133 10.91 -6.42 -7.97
N GLU A 134 10.74 -5.61 -6.93
CA GLU A 134 10.82 -6.08 -5.54
C GLU A 134 9.51 -6.76 -5.12
N VAL A 135 9.62 -7.98 -4.58
CA VAL A 135 8.50 -8.66 -3.94
C VAL A 135 8.15 -7.94 -2.64
N GLN A 136 6.90 -7.47 -2.52
CA GLN A 136 6.39 -6.92 -1.27
C GLN A 136 5.99 -8.05 -0.32
N ILE A 137 6.41 -7.91 0.94
CA ILE A 137 6.16 -8.91 1.97
C ILE A 137 4.89 -8.54 2.74
N HIS A 138 3.91 -9.44 2.71
CA HIS A 138 2.58 -9.28 3.31
C HIS A 138 2.36 -10.32 4.42
N PRO A 139 1.67 -9.95 5.53
CA PRO A 139 1.25 -10.90 6.55
C PRO A 139 0.37 -12.02 5.97
N ASN A 140 0.43 -13.21 6.57
CA ASN A 140 -0.33 -14.41 6.16
C ASN A 140 -0.03 -14.94 4.73
N CYS A 141 0.93 -14.35 4.01
CA CYS A 141 1.35 -14.82 2.71
C CYS A 141 2.48 -15.85 2.82
N THR A 142 2.51 -16.80 1.88
CA THR A 142 3.54 -17.84 1.83
C THR A 142 4.50 -17.56 0.69
N TYR A 143 5.79 -17.66 0.97
CA TYR A 143 6.87 -17.43 0.03
C TYR A 143 7.74 -18.66 -0.06
N LYS A 144 8.06 -19.05 -1.30
CA LYS A 144 9.07 -20.04 -1.60
C LYS A 144 10.41 -19.32 -1.75
N ILE A 145 11.39 -19.74 -0.95
CA ILE A 145 12.71 -19.11 -0.89
C ILE A 145 13.74 -20.16 -1.26
N SER A 146 14.58 -19.83 -2.23
CA SER A 146 15.65 -20.70 -2.73
C SER A 146 16.95 -19.93 -2.72
N VAL A 147 18.00 -20.53 -2.15
CA VAL A 147 19.34 -19.94 -2.11
C VAL A 147 20.29 -20.84 -2.89
N TYR A 148 21.13 -20.22 -3.71
CA TYR A 148 22.06 -20.94 -4.57
C TYR A 148 23.47 -20.39 -4.42
N ALA A 149 24.44 -21.28 -4.32
CA ALA A 149 25.86 -20.95 -4.40
C ALA A 149 26.34 -20.98 -5.86
N ASN A 150 27.16 -19.99 -6.26
CA ASN A 150 27.69 -19.88 -7.63
C ASN A 150 29.20 -20.17 -7.65
N PRO A 151 29.76 -20.75 -8.75
CA PRO A 151 29.08 -21.16 -9.97
C PRO A 151 28.30 -22.48 -9.80
N ARG A 152 27.11 -22.57 -10.40
CA ARG A 152 26.21 -23.73 -10.30
C ARG A 152 26.46 -24.75 -11.40
N SER A 153 26.28 -26.04 -11.09
CA SER A 153 26.16 -27.07 -12.12
C SER A 153 24.79 -26.98 -12.79
N LYS A 154 24.74 -27.08 -14.13
CA LYS A 154 23.47 -27.15 -14.88
C LYS A 154 22.63 -28.38 -14.51
N ARG A 155 23.25 -29.41 -13.93
CA ARG A 155 22.61 -30.68 -13.55
C ARG A 155 22.18 -30.75 -12.07
N THR A 156 22.31 -29.67 -11.31
CA THR A 156 21.98 -29.71 -9.87
C THR A 156 20.48 -29.92 -9.71
N GLU A 157 20.10 -31.16 -9.36
CA GLU A 157 18.76 -31.53 -8.92
C GLU A 157 18.42 -30.72 -7.67
N LYS A 158 17.43 -29.83 -7.79
CA LYS A 158 16.71 -29.12 -6.72
C LYS A 158 17.61 -28.59 -5.58
N SER A 159 18.02 -27.33 -5.71
CA SER A 159 18.52 -26.59 -4.55
C SER A 159 17.46 -26.52 -3.44
N PRO A 160 17.87 -26.47 -2.17
CA PRO A 160 16.95 -26.47 -1.05
C PRO A 160 16.01 -25.28 -1.18
N GLU A 161 14.72 -25.62 -1.20
CA GLU A 161 13.63 -24.67 -1.20
C GLU A 161 12.96 -24.76 0.16
N ILE A 162 12.67 -23.62 0.75
CA ILE A 162 11.88 -23.54 1.97
C ILE A 162 10.61 -22.75 1.69
N LEU A 163 9.51 -23.20 2.29
CA LEU A 163 8.26 -22.47 2.30
C LEU A 163 8.16 -21.74 3.62
N TYR A 164 8.07 -20.41 3.55
CA TYR A 164 7.91 -19.56 4.73
C TYR A 164 6.57 -18.84 4.66
N THR A 165 5.71 -19.09 5.65
CA THR A 165 4.46 -18.34 5.83
C THR A 165 4.69 -17.23 6.82
N VAL A 166 4.48 -16.00 6.38
CA VAL A 166 4.54 -14.82 7.24
C VAL A 166 3.39 -14.90 8.26
N PRO A 167 3.64 -14.70 9.57
CA PRO A 167 2.59 -14.62 10.59
C PRO A 167 1.48 -13.62 10.21
N GLU A 168 0.29 -13.84 10.78
CA GLU A 168 -0.88 -12.99 10.52
C GLU A 168 -0.68 -11.54 10.97
N CYS A 169 0.08 -11.34 12.05
CA CYS A 169 0.43 -10.05 12.61
C CYS A 169 1.90 -10.00 13.01
N ILE A 170 2.59 -8.92 12.65
CA ILE A 170 3.97 -8.62 13.06
C ILE A 170 4.01 -7.15 13.46
N GLY A 171 4.34 -6.88 14.72
CA GLY A 171 4.29 -5.52 15.28
C GLY A 171 2.88 -4.92 15.11
N ASN A 172 2.79 -3.78 14.44
CA ASN A 172 1.52 -3.09 14.16
C ASN A 172 0.91 -3.44 12.79
N LYS A 173 1.46 -4.44 12.08
CA LYS A 173 1.00 -4.80 10.74
C LYS A 173 0.35 -6.17 10.75
N CYS A 174 -0.95 -6.18 10.49
CA CYS A 174 -1.78 -7.38 10.44
C CYS A 174 -2.40 -7.56 9.06
N ASN A 175 -2.76 -8.79 8.71
CA ASN A 175 -3.58 -9.08 7.54
C ASN A 175 -5.03 -8.64 7.80
N CYS A 176 -5.47 -7.57 7.13
CA CYS A 176 -6.78 -6.97 7.37
C CYS A 176 -7.85 -7.35 6.33
N ALA A 177 -7.56 -8.30 5.44
CA ALA A 177 -8.45 -8.67 4.33
C ALA A 177 -9.87 -9.04 4.79
N ASN A 178 -10.00 -9.70 5.95
CA ASN A 178 -11.27 -10.15 6.48
C ASN A 178 -12.05 -9.07 7.26
N ALA A 179 -11.38 -8.02 7.74
CA ALA A 179 -11.99 -7.02 8.63
C ALA A 179 -13.20 -6.32 7.99
N LYS A 180 -13.22 -6.17 6.66
CA LYS A 180 -14.36 -5.60 5.93
C LYS A 180 -15.63 -6.47 5.97
N PHE A 181 -15.47 -7.77 6.18
CA PHE A 181 -16.55 -8.76 6.21
C PHE A 181 -16.92 -9.17 7.64
N THR A 182 -15.94 -9.22 8.55
CA THR A 182 -16.16 -9.65 9.94
C THR A 182 -16.65 -8.51 10.82
N LEU A 183 -16.15 -7.29 10.62
CA LEU A 183 -16.58 -6.15 11.43
C LEU A 183 -17.90 -5.56 10.92
N PRO A 184 -18.82 -5.21 11.83
CA PRO A 184 -20.14 -4.75 11.44
C PRO A 184 -20.11 -3.32 10.91
N VAL A 185 -20.94 -3.03 9.90
CA VAL A 185 -21.07 -1.67 9.35
C VAL A 185 -21.89 -0.81 10.33
N PRO A 186 -21.34 0.28 10.88
CA PRO A 186 -22.10 1.17 11.75
C PRO A 186 -23.19 1.89 10.97
N LYS A 187 -24.40 1.98 11.53
CA LYS A 187 -25.44 2.88 11.04
C LYS A 187 -25.23 4.24 11.69
N VAL A 188 -24.95 5.26 10.88
CA VAL A 188 -24.58 6.60 11.36
C VAL A 188 -25.77 7.55 11.26
N GLU A 189 -26.04 8.27 12.34
CA GLU A 189 -27.09 9.29 12.46
C GLU A 189 -26.50 10.59 12.98
N VAL A 190 -26.95 11.73 12.45
CA VAL A 190 -26.37 13.02 12.77
C VAL A 190 -27.44 14.03 13.12
N ILE A 191 -27.25 14.72 14.25
CA ILE A 191 -28.10 15.79 14.74
C ILE A 191 -27.27 17.07 14.77
N GLN A 192 -27.64 18.05 13.96
CA GLN A 192 -26.96 19.35 13.89
C GLN A 192 -27.63 20.38 14.79
N ALA A 193 -26.89 20.92 15.76
CA ALA A 193 -27.35 21.95 16.68
C ALA A 193 -26.43 23.18 16.59
N LYS A 194 -26.79 24.15 15.73
CA LYS A 194 -26.08 25.43 15.49
C LYS A 194 -24.56 25.30 15.27
N LYS A 195 -23.77 25.21 16.35
CA LYS A 195 -22.30 25.17 16.35
C LYS A 195 -21.73 23.79 16.74
N ARG A 196 -22.58 22.81 17.06
CA ARG A 196 -22.16 21.45 17.40
C ARG A 196 -22.92 20.44 16.56
N ILE A 197 -22.23 19.38 16.21
CA ILE A 197 -22.78 18.25 15.47
C ILE A 197 -22.67 17.05 16.40
N ALA A 198 -23.82 16.49 16.78
CA ALA A 198 -23.86 15.23 17.51
C ALA A 198 -23.93 14.09 16.49
N ILE A 199 -22.96 13.19 16.58
CA ILE A 199 -22.80 12.05 15.69
C ILE A 199 -23.09 10.82 16.53
N ASN A 200 -24.14 10.09 16.18
CA ASN A 200 -24.55 8.87 16.85
C ASN A 200 -24.39 7.69 15.89
N TRP A 201 -24.08 6.52 16.41
CA TRP A 201 -24.07 5.31 15.61
C TRP A 201 -24.56 4.09 16.38
N SER A 202 -25.05 3.11 15.64
CA SER A 202 -25.43 1.81 16.17
C SER A 202 -24.88 0.70 15.28
N VAL A 203 -24.60 -0.45 15.88
CA VAL A 203 -24.21 -1.67 15.19
C VAL A 203 -25.28 -2.73 15.46
N MET A 204 -25.73 -3.42 14.42
CA MET A 204 -26.81 -4.41 14.52
C MET A 204 -26.32 -5.80 14.99
N SER A 205 -25.00 -6.02 15.01
CA SER A 205 -24.35 -7.31 15.24
C SER A 205 -23.31 -7.26 16.35
N ASN A 206 -22.77 -8.43 16.68
CA ASN A 206 -21.83 -8.64 17.80
C ASN A 206 -20.65 -7.65 17.76
N SER A 207 -20.55 -6.79 18.77
CA SER A 207 -19.53 -5.75 18.89
C SER A 207 -18.26 -6.21 19.62
N SER A 208 -18.20 -7.47 20.06
CA SER A 208 -17.06 -8.01 20.84
C SER A 208 -15.71 -7.94 20.11
N GLN A 209 -15.73 -7.94 18.77
CA GLN A 209 -14.52 -7.83 17.96
C GLN A 209 -14.07 -6.37 17.76
N ILE A 210 -14.90 -5.39 18.13
CA ILE A 210 -14.61 -3.97 17.95
C ILE A 210 -13.83 -3.47 19.18
N ARG A 211 -12.63 -2.96 18.96
CA ARG A 211 -11.84 -2.25 19.96
C ARG A 211 -12.21 -0.78 20.03
N SER A 212 -12.39 -0.15 18.87
CA SER A 212 -12.60 1.30 18.78
C SER A 212 -13.33 1.70 17.49
N TYR A 213 -13.84 2.93 17.46
CA TYR A 213 -14.44 3.54 16.29
C TYR A 213 -13.63 4.75 15.84
N ILE A 214 -13.22 4.73 14.57
CA ILE A 214 -12.56 5.86 13.92
C ILE A 214 -13.62 6.76 13.33
N ILE A 215 -13.57 8.03 13.71
CA ILE A 215 -14.50 9.05 13.26
C ILE A 215 -13.75 9.97 12.28
N SER A 216 -14.29 10.09 11.07
CA SER A 216 -13.68 10.84 9.99
C SER A 216 -14.71 11.73 9.27
N ILE A 217 -14.21 12.79 8.64
CA ILE A 217 -15.03 13.75 7.91
C ILE A 217 -14.48 13.90 6.50
N GLY A 218 -15.35 13.66 5.52
CA GLY A 218 -15.13 13.90 4.11
C GLY A 218 -15.64 15.28 3.70
N LEU A 219 -14.74 16.16 3.27
CA LEU A 219 -15.11 17.40 2.60
C LEU A 219 -15.08 17.19 1.08
N PRO A 220 -16.11 17.60 0.33
CA PRO A 220 -16.14 17.40 -1.12
C PRO A 220 -15.00 18.18 -1.80
N LEU A 221 -14.22 17.50 -2.64
CA LEU A 221 -13.16 18.10 -3.44
C LEU A 221 -13.67 18.45 -4.85
N PHE A 222 -14.20 17.45 -5.56
CA PHE A 222 -14.74 17.59 -6.91
C PHE A 222 -15.66 16.41 -7.24
N VAL A 223 -16.36 16.49 -8.37
CA VAL A 223 -17.15 15.37 -8.93
C VAL A 223 -16.37 14.77 -10.09
N SER A 224 -16.21 13.44 -10.08
CA SER A 224 -15.54 12.72 -11.16
C SER A 224 -16.35 12.80 -12.46
N LYS A 225 -15.72 12.48 -13.60
CA LYS A 225 -16.41 12.42 -14.89
C LYS A 225 -17.58 11.42 -14.91
N ALA A 226 -17.55 10.42 -14.04
CA ALA A 226 -18.61 9.43 -13.86
C ALA A 226 -19.71 9.88 -12.88
N GLY A 227 -19.69 11.14 -12.41
CA GLY A 227 -20.71 11.70 -11.53
C GLY A 227 -20.51 11.41 -10.03
N TYR A 228 -19.42 10.75 -9.64
CA TYR A 228 -19.16 10.42 -8.23
C TYR A 228 -18.42 11.56 -7.51
N SER A 229 -18.93 11.98 -6.34
CA SER A 229 -18.24 12.96 -5.50
C SER A 229 -16.99 12.36 -4.86
N VAL A 230 -15.85 13.03 -5.05
CA VAL A 230 -14.56 12.71 -4.41
C VAL A 230 -14.42 13.57 -3.17
N TYR A 231 -14.09 12.95 -2.04
CA TYR A 231 -13.99 13.61 -0.74
C TYR A 231 -12.55 13.60 -0.22
N ASN A 232 -12.12 14.70 0.39
CA ASN A 232 -10.94 14.74 1.26
C ASN A 232 -11.36 14.27 2.65
N ILE A 233 -10.93 13.07 3.04
CA ILE A 233 -11.31 12.43 4.30
C ILE A 233 -10.23 12.71 5.35
N THR A 234 -10.61 13.37 6.44
CA THR A 234 -9.74 13.64 7.58
C THR A 234 -10.25 12.91 8.82
N LYS A 235 -9.38 12.18 9.51
CA LYS A 235 -9.68 11.60 10.82
C LYS A 235 -9.78 12.71 11.86
N ILE A 236 -10.85 12.73 12.63
CA ILE A 236 -11.08 13.73 13.68
C ILE A 236 -11.00 13.14 15.09
N SER A 237 -11.27 11.85 15.25
CA SER A 237 -11.17 11.19 16.55
C SER A 237 -11.06 9.67 16.46
N ASN A 238 -10.70 9.05 17.58
CA ASN A 238 -10.80 7.62 17.81
C ASN A 238 -11.40 7.40 19.20
N VAL A 239 -12.52 6.68 19.28
CA VAL A 239 -13.25 6.45 20.54
C VAL A 239 -13.34 4.97 20.82
N THR A 240 -13.45 4.59 22.10
CA THR A 240 -13.57 3.19 22.51
C THR A 240 -14.87 2.56 22.00
N SER A 241 -14.91 1.23 21.89
CA SER A 241 -16.11 0.50 21.44
C SER A 241 -17.34 0.64 22.34
N ALA A 242 -17.16 1.04 23.60
CA ALA A 242 -18.24 1.38 24.53
C ALA A 242 -18.96 2.69 24.18
N THR A 243 -18.36 3.52 23.35
CA THR A 243 -18.90 4.83 22.96
C THR A 243 -19.67 4.70 21.65
N ASN A 244 -20.88 5.26 21.61
CA ASN A 244 -21.76 5.27 20.43
C ASN A 244 -22.21 6.68 20.02
N THR A 245 -21.68 7.71 20.70
CA THR A 245 -21.99 9.11 20.43
C THR A 245 -20.72 9.96 20.47
N PHE A 246 -20.65 10.98 19.63
CA PHE A 246 -19.53 11.91 19.56
C PHE A 246 -20.03 13.32 19.25
N SER A 247 -19.58 14.31 20.03
CA SER A 247 -19.89 15.72 19.76
C SER A 247 -18.71 16.39 19.07
N TRP A 248 -18.95 16.89 17.87
CA TRP A 248 -17.98 17.63 17.08
C TRP A 248 -18.30 19.12 17.08
N ASP A 249 -17.29 19.95 17.38
CA ASP A 249 -17.38 21.41 17.43
C ASP A 249 -16.92 22.08 16.12
N MET A 250 -16.93 21.32 15.01
CA MET A 250 -16.52 21.79 13.68
C MET A 250 -15.05 22.24 13.60
N LYS A 251 -14.18 21.70 14.46
CA LYS A 251 -12.73 21.92 14.38
C LYS A 251 -12.01 20.76 13.73
N ILE A 252 -11.01 21.08 12.91
CA ILE A 252 -10.00 20.16 12.39
C ILE A 252 -8.64 20.76 12.75
N ASN A 253 -7.78 19.98 13.40
CA ASN A 253 -6.46 20.44 13.86
C ASN A 253 -6.51 21.74 14.68
N GLY A 254 -7.54 21.88 15.53
CA GLY A 254 -7.76 23.05 16.37
C GLY A 254 -8.38 24.27 15.68
N GLN A 255 -8.53 24.27 14.35
CA GLN A 255 -9.10 25.37 13.58
C GLN A 255 -10.56 25.10 13.21
N HIS A 256 -11.42 26.10 13.38
CA HIS A 256 -12.81 26.00 12.93
C HIS A 256 -12.90 25.99 11.41
N ILE A 257 -13.67 25.05 10.86
CA ILE A 257 -13.89 24.97 9.42
C ILE A 257 -15.29 25.47 9.05
N SER A 258 -15.36 26.27 7.99
CA SER A 258 -16.62 26.71 7.39
C SER A 258 -16.99 25.77 6.25
N ILE A 259 -18.07 25.00 6.41
CA ILE A 259 -18.52 24.05 5.39
C ILE A 259 -19.62 24.68 4.54
N LYS A 260 -19.38 24.81 3.22
CA LYS A 260 -20.31 25.46 2.28
C LYS A 260 -21.19 24.48 1.49
N ASN A 261 -20.66 23.29 1.17
CA ASN A 261 -21.25 22.37 0.18
C ASN A 261 -21.63 21.01 0.80
N GLY A 262 -22.02 21.01 2.07
CA GLY A 262 -22.21 19.79 2.83
C GLY A 262 -20.91 19.04 3.12
N TYR A 263 -21.04 17.95 3.86
CA TYR A 263 -19.92 17.12 4.30
C TYR A 263 -20.40 15.69 4.54
N LYS A 264 -19.47 14.75 4.47
CA LYS A 264 -19.72 13.34 4.74
C LYS A 264 -19.13 12.98 6.08
N ILE A 265 -19.93 12.44 7.00
CA ILE A 265 -19.41 11.85 8.23
C ILE A 265 -19.24 10.36 7.99
N LEU A 266 -18.09 9.81 8.39
CA LEU A 266 -17.76 8.41 8.25
C LEU A 266 -17.35 7.85 9.61
N ILE A 267 -17.86 6.67 9.93
CA ILE A 267 -17.48 5.92 11.14
C ILE A 267 -17.09 4.53 10.72
N ALA A 268 -15.87 4.13 11.08
CA ALA A 268 -15.35 2.81 10.80
C ALA A 268 -15.01 2.08 12.10
N PRO A 269 -15.44 0.82 12.29
CA PRO A 269 -14.99 -0.01 13.39
C PRO A 269 -13.54 -0.42 13.16
N MET A 270 -12.78 -0.51 14.25
CA MET A 270 -11.42 -1.03 14.27
C MET A 270 -11.33 -2.13 15.33
N ASP A 271 -10.73 -3.26 14.98
CA ASP A 271 -10.54 -4.39 15.89
C ASP A 271 -9.29 -4.25 16.79
N HIS A 272 -9.02 -5.30 17.56
CA HIS A 272 -7.87 -5.32 18.47
C HIS A 272 -6.52 -5.35 17.74
N GLN A 273 -6.50 -5.83 16.50
CA GLN A 273 -5.33 -5.95 15.63
C GLN A 273 -5.06 -4.66 14.83
N GLY A 274 -5.95 -3.66 14.93
CA GLY A 274 -5.83 -2.40 14.21
C GLY A 274 -6.40 -2.43 12.80
N CYS A 275 -7.14 -3.47 12.42
CA CYS A 275 -7.77 -3.58 11.12
C CYS A 275 -9.08 -2.80 11.08
N ILE A 276 -9.27 -2.04 10.00
CA ILE A 276 -10.41 -1.15 9.81
C ILE A 276 -11.47 -1.85 8.96
N GLY A 277 -12.68 -1.96 9.50
CA GLY A 277 -13.83 -2.55 8.82
C GLY A 277 -14.50 -1.60 7.84
N THR A 278 -15.61 -2.06 7.28
CA THR A 278 -16.40 -1.25 6.34
C THR A 278 -17.04 -0.06 7.07
N GLN A 279 -16.86 1.13 6.50
CA GLN A 279 -17.34 2.38 7.09
C GLN A 279 -18.84 2.59 6.86
N GLY A 280 -19.53 2.98 7.93
CA GLY A 280 -20.83 3.62 7.86
C GLY A 280 -20.69 5.09 7.52
N PHE A 281 -21.67 5.68 6.83
CA PHE A 281 -21.63 7.09 6.53
C PHE A 281 -23.00 7.74 6.44
N VAL A 282 -23.00 9.06 6.62
CA VAL A 282 -24.13 9.93 6.29
C VAL A 282 -23.61 11.19 5.61
N ILE A 283 -24.35 11.68 4.62
CA ILE A 283 -24.05 12.94 3.94
C ILE A 283 -24.95 14.00 4.54
N VAL A 284 -24.35 15.04 5.11
CA VAL A 284 -25.05 16.19 5.66
C VAL A 284 -24.98 17.29 4.63
N SER A 285 -26.10 17.53 3.94
CA SER A 285 -26.23 18.65 3.04
C SER A 285 -26.45 19.92 3.86
N THR A 286 -25.55 20.89 3.73
CA THR A 286 -25.83 22.27 4.14
C THR A 286 -26.74 22.89 3.10
N ASN A 287 -27.96 22.37 2.94
CA ASN A 287 -28.96 23.11 2.19
C ASN A 287 -29.08 24.44 2.91
N ARG A 288 -28.65 25.52 2.25
CA ARG A 288 -29.24 26.82 2.50
C ARG A 288 -30.72 26.60 2.23
N THR A 289 -31.48 26.27 3.26
CA THR A 289 -32.82 26.85 3.37
C THR A 289 -32.54 28.34 3.39
N GLU A 290 -32.43 28.92 2.19
CA GLU A 290 -32.45 30.35 2.02
C GLU A 290 -33.63 30.82 2.83
N ILE A 291 -33.32 31.74 3.74
CA ILE A 291 -34.25 32.35 4.65
C ILE A 291 -35.19 33.17 3.77
N SER A 292 -36.17 32.50 3.16
CA SER A 292 -37.34 33.05 2.48
C SER A 292 -38.33 33.66 3.50
N ASN A 293 -37.85 33.98 4.70
CA ASN A 293 -38.61 34.73 5.69
C ASN A 293 -38.10 36.17 5.82
N LYS A 294 -36.82 36.45 5.53
CA LYS A 294 -36.29 37.81 5.68
C LYS A 294 -36.69 38.70 4.49
N SER A 295 -36.70 38.14 3.27
CA SER A 295 -37.16 38.85 2.06
C SER A 295 -38.67 39.10 2.11
N THR A 296 -39.45 38.09 2.51
CA THR A 296 -40.90 38.15 2.58
C THR A 296 -41.40 39.14 3.64
N MET A 297 -40.74 39.20 4.81
CA MET A 297 -41.05 40.21 5.83
C MET A 297 -40.70 41.63 5.34
N TRP A 298 -39.60 41.80 4.62
CA TRP A 298 -39.19 43.10 4.07
C TRP A 298 -40.13 43.59 2.97
N LEU A 299 -40.61 42.69 2.11
CA LEU A 299 -41.62 42.98 1.08
C LEU A 299 -42.96 43.39 1.71
N LEU A 300 -43.39 42.70 2.78
CA LEU A 300 -44.61 43.07 3.51
C LEU A 300 -44.50 44.46 4.16
N PHE A 301 -43.37 44.77 4.81
CA PHE A 301 -43.14 46.11 5.36
C PHE A 301 -43.11 47.19 4.28
N THR A 302 -42.47 46.91 3.13
CA THR A 302 -42.44 47.85 2.01
C THR A 302 -43.85 48.13 1.46
N GLY A 303 -44.69 47.08 1.35
CA GLY A 303 -46.08 47.21 0.95
C GLY A 303 -46.90 48.09 1.90
N VAL A 304 -46.77 47.89 3.21
CA VAL A 304 -47.49 48.70 4.22
C VAL A 304 -47.07 50.17 4.14
N VAL A 305 -45.78 50.46 4.01
CA VAL A 305 -45.27 51.83 3.90
C VAL A 305 -45.82 52.52 2.65
N ILE A 306 -45.84 51.83 1.50
CA ILE A 306 -46.42 52.36 0.25
C ILE A 306 -47.91 52.66 0.42
N CYS A 307 -48.68 51.77 1.05
CA CYS A 307 -50.10 51.99 1.30
C CYS A 307 -50.36 53.21 2.20
N VAL A 308 -49.55 53.41 3.24
CA VAL A 308 -49.68 54.59 4.13
C VAL A 308 -49.37 55.88 3.37
N ILE A 309 -48.32 55.90 2.56
CA ILE A 309 -47.95 57.07 1.75
C ILE A 309 -49.06 57.38 0.73
N LEU A 310 -49.55 56.39 0.00
CA LEU A 310 -50.62 56.57 -0.99
C LEU A 310 -51.96 56.98 -0.35
N GLY A 311 -52.27 56.44 0.82
CA GLY A 311 -53.45 56.85 1.60
C GLY A 311 -53.35 58.31 2.02
N PHE A 312 -52.19 58.73 2.54
CA PHE A 312 -51.96 60.10 2.99
C PHE A 312 -52.00 61.11 1.82
N THR A 313 -51.39 60.78 0.68
CA THR A 313 -51.44 61.65 -0.51
C THR A 313 -52.84 61.76 -1.10
N SER A 314 -53.61 60.68 -1.06
CA SER A 314 -55.01 60.66 -1.52
C SER A 314 -55.91 61.53 -0.64
N ILE A 315 -55.75 61.46 0.69
CA ILE A 315 -56.47 62.32 1.64
C ILE A 315 -56.09 63.79 1.43
N MET A 316 -54.80 64.10 1.30
CA MET A 316 -54.33 65.48 1.05
C MET A 316 -54.84 66.01 -0.30
N ALA A 317 -54.90 65.18 -1.34
CA ALA A 317 -55.44 65.58 -2.64
C ALA A 317 -56.94 65.91 -2.57
N ILE A 318 -57.74 65.13 -1.83
CA ILE A 318 -59.17 65.40 -1.61
C ILE A 318 -59.36 66.69 -0.80
N TYR A 319 -58.58 66.88 0.27
CA TYR A 319 -58.66 68.08 1.10
C TYR A 319 -58.30 69.35 0.32
N ASN A 320 -57.26 69.28 -0.53
CA ASN A 320 -56.85 70.39 -1.37
C ASN A 320 -57.91 70.68 -2.46
N LYS A 321 -58.49 69.65 -3.08
CA LYS A 321 -59.56 69.81 -4.09
C LYS A 321 -60.84 70.44 -3.51
N ASN A 322 -61.20 70.10 -2.27
CA ASN A 322 -62.32 70.71 -1.57
C ASN A 322 -62.01 72.15 -1.08
N GLY A 323 -60.73 72.48 -0.83
CA GLY A 323 -60.29 73.85 -0.56
C GLY A 323 -60.49 74.80 -1.74
N TYR A 324 -60.30 74.32 -2.98
CA TYR A 324 -60.52 75.14 -4.20
C TYR A 324 -62.01 75.30 -4.57
N GLN A 325 -62.90 74.41 -4.12
CA GLN A 325 -64.35 74.60 -4.31
C GLN A 325 -64.96 75.63 -3.34
N LEU A 326 -64.34 75.88 -2.19
CA LEU A 326 -64.82 76.87 -1.20
C LEU A 326 -64.42 78.32 -1.52
N VAL A 327 -63.53 78.55 -2.49
CA VAL A 327 -63.11 79.91 -2.91
C VAL A 327 -63.81 80.37 -4.20
N SER A 328 -64.53 79.48 -4.91
CA SER A 328 -65.16 79.78 -6.21
C SER A 328 -66.65 80.19 -6.13
N THR A 329 -67.23 80.33 -4.93
CA THR A 329 -68.62 80.78 -4.74
C THR A 329 -68.70 82.03 -3.89
N LYS A 330 -68.01 83.08 -4.35
CA LYS A 330 -68.30 84.47 -3.99
C LYS A 330 -67.82 85.38 -5.11
N TRP A 331 -68.67 85.59 -6.11
CA TRP A 331 -68.85 86.85 -6.83
C TRP A 331 -70.32 86.93 -7.24
#